data_AF-A0A2N2G3F8-F1
#
_entry.id   AF-A0A2N2G3F8-F1
#
_cell.length_a   1.000
_cell.length_b   1.000
_cell.length_c   1.000
_cell.angle_alpha   90.00
_cell.angle_beta   90.00
_cell.angle_gamma   90.00
#
_symmetry.space_group_name_H-M   'P 1'
#
loop_
_entity.id
_entity.type
_entity.pdbx_description
1 polymer ?
#
loop_
_entity_poly.entity_id
_entity_poly.type
_entity_poly.pdbx_seq_one_letter_code
_entity_poly.pdbx_strand_id
1 'polypeptide(L)'
;MLLYHYTSIEGFLGIISSKSLWASHCQYLNDASEYEHALNYAKDISSDIFMNDDYNAGFGFILRKNISSIPDNSNVFITSFSEKFDLLSQWRGYCPPNEGICIGFDKNIIKEFCNQNKFKFEKCIYEEEIQLRKIHEIVEKCYKSCPQHTISKGEYNLLNSKDCVDFEMDYHEEIKKFSDSTDVFIKFNNSLIEYAPLIKNNGFYEEKEWRIICKSPNTTINFRKGKG
;
A
#
# COMPACT_ATOMS: atom_id res chain seq x y z
N MET A 1 -11.92 15.17 -17.88
CA MET A 1 -10.63 14.59 -18.36
C MET A 1 -10.84 13.11 -18.53
N LEU A 2 -10.29 12.53 -19.59
CA LEU A 2 -10.33 11.08 -19.81
C LEU A 2 -9.11 10.41 -19.20
N LEU A 3 -9.30 9.18 -18.72
CA LEU A 3 -8.24 8.24 -18.38
C LEU A 3 -8.37 7.01 -19.28
N TYR A 4 -7.23 6.42 -19.62
CA TYR A 4 -7.13 5.45 -20.68
C TYR A 4 -6.76 4.08 -20.15
N HIS A 5 -7.49 3.05 -20.60
CA HIS A 5 -7.18 1.66 -20.31
C HIS A 5 -6.75 0.96 -21.59
N TYR A 6 -5.53 0.42 -21.59
CA TYR A 6 -4.95 -0.33 -22.70
C TYR A 6 -5.26 -1.81 -22.52
N THR A 7 -5.77 -2.46 -23.56
CA THR A 7 -6.17 -3.87 -23.50
C THR A 7 -6.16 -4.52 -24.89
N SER A 8 -6.45 -5.83 -24.98
CA SER A 8 -6.63 -6.52 -26.26
C SER A 8 -8.05 -6.35 -26.80
N ILE A 9 -8.28 -6.75 -28.06
CA ILE A 9 -9.63 -6.79 -28.64
C ILE A 9 -10.57 -7.69 -27.80
N GLU A 10 -10.10 -8.85 -27.34
CA GLU A 10 -10.87 -9.74 -26.46
C GLU A 10 -11.18 -9.08 -25.12
N GLY A 11 -10.21 -8.35 -24.56
CA GLY A 11 -10.39 -7.57 -23.34
C GLY A 11 -11.49 -6.52 -23.50
N PHE A 12 -11.46 -5.78 -24.61
CA PHE A 12 -12.51 -4.81 -24.95
C PHE A 12 -13.88 -5.46 -25.12
N LEU A 13 -13.99 -6.55 -25.90
CA LEU A 13 -15.23 -7.29 -26.07
C LEU A 13 -15.76 -7.82 -24.73
N GLY A 14 -14.87 -8.29 -23.85
CA GLY A 14 -15.20 -8.67 -22.48
C GLY A 14 -15.77 -7.52 -21.65
N ILE A 15 -15.16 -6.33 -21.73
CA ILE A 15 -15.64 -5.13 -21.02
C ILE A 15 -17.03 -4.72 -21.50
N ILE A 16 -17.27 -4.67 -22.81
CA ILE A 16 -18.55 -4.24 -23.38
C ILE A 16 -19.66 -5.26 -23.09
N SER A 17 -19.37 -6.56 -23.26
CA SER A 17 -20.36 -7.63 -23.04
C SER A 17 -20.76 -7.77 -21.57
N SER A 18 -19.79 -7.70 -20.65
CA SER A 18 -20.03 -7.82 -19.20
C SER A 18 -20.34 -6.48 -18.51
N LYS A 19 -20.17 -5.35 -19.20
CA LYS A 19 -20.26 -3.99 -18.65
C LYS A 19 -19.40 -3.80 -17.39
N SER A 20 -18.27 -4.49 -17.32
CA SER A 20 -17.44 -4.58 -16.13
C SER A 20 -15.95 -4.52 -16.49
N LEU A 21 -15.15 -3.93 -15.61
CA LEU A 21 -13.68 -3.98 -15.68
C LEU A 21 -13.16 -5.05 -14.73
N TRP A 22 -12.09 -5.71 -15.13
CA TRP A 22 -11.41 -6.65 -14.27
C TRP A 22 -10.44 -5.90 -13.35
N ALA A 23 -10.42 -6.30 -12.09
CA ALA A 23 -9.40 -5.91 -11.14
C ALA A 23 -8.48 -7.12 -10.90
N SER A 24 -7.18 -6.89 -10.95
CA SER A 24 -6.16 -7.93 -10.78
C SER A 24 -5.61 -7.86 -9.37
N HIS A 25 -5.33 -9.02 -8.76
CA HIS A 25 -4.70 -9.07 -7.44
C HIS A 25 -3.32 -8.39 -7.48
N CYS A 26 -3.02 -7.50 -6.54
CA CYS A 26 -1.81 -6.65 -6.60
C CYS A 26 -0.50 -7.45 -6.68
N GLN A 27 -0.44 -8.60 -6.03
CA GLN A 27 0.75 -9.46 -5.99
C GLN A 27 0.95 -10.35 -7.24
N TYR A 28 -0.05 -10.44 -8.12
CA TYR A 28 0.07 -11.18 -9.39
C TYR A 28 0.24 -10.24 -10.59
N LEU A 29 0.51 -8.96 -10.33
CA LEU A 29 0.88 -8.01 -11.35
C LEU A 29 2.37 -8.11 -11.66
N ASN A 30 2.74 -7.65 -12.85
CA ASN A 30 4.14 -7.56 -13.29
C ASN A 30 5.02 -6.79 -12.29
N ASP A 31 4.40 -5.91 -11.50
CA ASP A 31 5.06 -4.99 -10.59
C ASP A 31 4.82 -5.37 -9.11
N ALA A 32 4.62 -6.67 -8.79
CA ALA A 32 4.39 -7.14 -7.42
C ALA A 32 5.47 -6.68 -6.42
N SER A 33 6.70 -6.45 -6.90
CA SER A 33 7.80 -5.88 -6.14
C SER A 33 7.50 -4.48 -5.60
N GLU A 34 6.67 -3.66 -6.26
CA GLU A 34 6.29 -2.33 -5.79
C GLU A 34 5.48 -2.39 -4.49
N TYR A 35 4.59 -3.38 -4.38
CA TYR A 35 3.80 -3.63 -3.18
C TYR A 35 4.69 -4.09 -2.02
N GLU A 36 5.60 -5.04 -2.29
CA GLU A 36 6.57 -5.52 -1.30
C GLU A 36 7.50 -4.41 -0.83
N HIS A 37 7.88 -3.50 -1.72
CA HIS A 37 8.73 -2.35 -1.43
C HIS A 37 8.12 -1.46 -0.34
N ALA A 38 6.82 -1.19 -0.40
CA ALA A 38 6.11 -0.43 0.64
C ALA A 38 6.19 -1.11 2.02
N LEU A 39 6.03 -2.44 2.05
CA LEU A 39 6.11 -3.20 3.29
C LEU A 39 7.53 -3.24 3.82
N ASN A 40 8.53 -3.35 2.94
CA ASN A 40 9.94 -3.35 3.31
C ASN A 40 10.36 -2.02 3.90
N TYR A 41 9.97 -0.88 3.31
CA TYR A 41 10.22 0.43 3.92
C TYR A 41 9.62 0.56 5.32
N ALA A 42 8.39 0.08 5.54
CA ALA A 42 7.81 0.07 6.88
C ALA A 42 8.59 -0.82 7.85
N LYS A 43 9.10 -1.98 7.38
CA LYS A 43 9.97 -2.86 8.17
C LYS A 43 11.29 -2.18 8.51
N ASP A 44 11.89 -1.45 7.58
CA ASP A 44 13.15 -0.74 7.78
C ASP A 44 12.99 0.35 8.84
N ILE A 45 11.94 1.18 8.74
CA ILE A 45 11.59 2.18 9.77
C ILE A 45 11.38 1.51 11.13
N SER A 46 10.63 0.40 11.18
CA SER A 46 10.39 -0.30 12.45
C SER A 46 11.67 -0.91 13.04
N SER A 47 12.60 -1.34 12.19
CA SER A 47 13.88 -1.92 12.60
C SER A 47 14.84 -0.84 13.08
N ASP A 48 14.86 0.32 12.44
CA ASP A 48 15.63 1.48 12.86
C ASP A 48 15.17 1.96 14.25
N ILE A 49 13.86 2.10 14.47
CA ILE A 49 13.31 2.44 15.80
C ILE A 49 13.72 1.39 16.84
N PHE A 50 13.63 0.10 16.50
CA PHE A 50 13.95 -0.98 17.43
C PHE A 50 15.43 -1.07 17.78
N MET A 51 16.34 -0.79 16.83
CA MET A 51 17.78 -0.99 17.02
C MET A 51 18.53 0.27 17.44
N ASN A 52 18.01 1.46 17.11
CA ASN A 52 18.72 2.72 17.27
C ASN A 52 17.98 3.72 18.19
N ASP A 53 16.78 3.40 18.67
CA ASP A 53 16.02 4.22 19.61
C ASP A 53 15.53 3.40 20.80
N ASP A 54 16.42 3.13 21.75
CA ASP A 54 16.13 2.37 22.98
C ASP A 54 14.87 2.90 23.70
N TYR A 55 14.70 4.23 23.72
CA TYR A 55 13.52 4.89 24.28
C TYR A 55 12.20 4.44 23.63
N ASN A 56 12.19 4.07 22.34
CA ASN A 56 11.00 3.59 21.62
C ASN A 56 11.10 2.14 21.15
N ALA A 57 12.08 1.36 21.63
CA ALA A 57 12.36 0.03 21.12
C ALA A 57 11.15 -0.93 21.22
N GLY A 58 10.39 -0.85 22.32
CA GLY A 58 9.14 -1.61 22.48
C GLY A 58 8.12 -1.37 21.37
N PHE A 59 7.93 -0.11 20.96
CA PHE A 59 7.07 0.24 19.83
C PHE A 59 7.62 -0.30 18.51
N GLY A 60 8.92 -0.10 18.24
CA GLY A 60 9.57 -0.62 17.03
C GLY A 60 9.42 -2.14 16.89
N PHE A 61 9.60 -2.88 17.98
CA PHE A 61 9.42 -4.33 18.02
C PHE A 61 7.99 -4.75 17.67
N ILE A 62 6.99 -4.15 18.33
CA ILE A 62 5.58 -4.51 18.13
C ILE A 62 5.11 -4.10 16.73
N LEU A 63 5.56 -2.95 16.22
CA LEU A 63 5.30 -2.51 14.86
C LEU A 63 5.85 -3.51 13.84
N ARG A 64 7.12 -3.92 13.97
CA ARG A 64 7.77 -4.90 13.08
C ARG A 64 7.04 -6.25 13.10
N LYS A 65 6.65 -6.71 14.28
CA LYS A 65 5.85 -7.94 14.45
C LYS A 65 4.53 -7.84 13.70
N ASN A 66 3.82 -6.71 13.82
CA ASN A 66 2.54 -6.50 13.14
C ASN A 66 2.70 -6.44 11.61
N ILE A 67 3.72 -5.76 11.08
CA ILE A 67 4.00 -5.73 9.64
C ILE A 67 4.30 -7.13 9.11
N SER A 68 5.09 -7.90 9.85
CA SER A 68 5.46 -9.29 9.48
C SER A 68 4.27 -10.25 9.55
N SER A 69 3.19 -9.88 10.24
CA SER A 69 1.95 -10.64 10.31
C SER A 69 0.93 -10.27 9.23
N ILE A 70 1.22 -9.26 8.40
CA ILE A 70 0.38 -8.93 7.25
C ILE A 70 0.38 -10.15 6.32
N PRO A 71 -0.79 -10.74 6.02
CA PRO A 71 -0.83 -11.91 5.18
C PRO A 71 -0.30 -11.60 3.78
N ASP A 72 0.51 -12.53 3.26
CA ASP A 72 0.93 -12.54 1.84
C ASP A 72 -0.25 -12.69 0.87
N ASN A 73 -1.50 -12.77 1.33
CA ASN A 73 -2.69 -12.80 0.48
C ASN A 73 -3.65 -11.65 0.80
N SER A 74 -3.13 -10.48 1.19
CA SER A 74 -3.95 -9.29 1.35
C SER A 74 -4.82 -9.12 0.10
N ASN A 75 -6.14 -9.32 0.24
CA ASN A 75 -7.11 -9.38 -0.86
C ASN A 75 -7.31 -8.00 -1.49
N VAL A 76 -6.26 -7.45 -2.09
CA VAL A 76 -6.23 -6.13 -2.71
C VAL A 76 -6.14 -6.33 -4.20
N PHE A 77 -7.14 -5.79 -4.89
CA PHE A 77 -7.27 -5.85 -6.32
C PHE A 77 -7.20 -4.45 -6.88
N ILE A 78 -6.50 -4.29 -8.01
CA ILE A 78 -6.39 -3.01 -8.68
C ILE A 78 -6.81 -3.07 -10.14
N THR A 79 -7.31 -1.93 -10.61
CA THR A 79 -7.51 -1.66 -12.04
C THR A 79 -6.78 -0.37 -12.38
N SER A 80 -5.96 -0.41 -13.42
CA SER A 80 -5.07 0.68 -13.80
C SER A 80 -5.56 1.45 -15.02
N PHE A 81 -5.28 2.75 -15.01
CA PHE A 81 -5.56 3.68 -16.10
C PHE A 81 -4.40 4.66 -16.27
N SER A 82 -4.18 5.16 -17.47
CA SER A 82 -3.15 6.16 -17.79
C SER A 82 -3.79 7.51 -18.14
N GLU A 83 -3.14 8.63 -17.84
CA GLU A 83 -3.51 9.93 -18.42
C GLU A 83 -3.09 10.05 -19.90
N LYS A 84 -2.30 9.11 -20.43
CA LYS A 84 -1.78 9.12 -21.79
C LYS A 84 -2.66 8.29 -22.71
N PHE A 85 -3.22 8.94 -23.72
CA PHE A 85 -4.01 8.29 -24.77
C PHE A 85 -3.17 7.40 -25.70
N ASP A 86 -1.96 7.86 -26.03
CA ASP A 86 -1.07 7.20 -26.96
C ASP A 86 0.34 7.16 -26.37
N LEU A 87 0.71 6.01 -25.78
CA LEU A 87 2.00 5.80 -25.15
C LEU A 87 2.58 4.44 -25.57
N LEU A 88 3.74 4.44 -26.22
CA LEU A 88 4.34 3.24 -26.81
C LEU A 88 4.63 2.14 -25.79
N SER A 89 5.09 2.49 -24.58
CA SER A 89 5.34 1.54 -23.50
C SER A 89 4.06 0.81 -23.09
N GLN A 90 2.92 1.52 -23.03
CA GLN A 90 1.61 0.93 -22.73
C GLN A 90 1.14 -0.02 -23.84
N TRP A 91 1.26 0.39 -25.10
CA TRP A 91 0.94 -0.48 -26.24
C TRP A 91 1.76 -1.77 -26.24
N ARG A 92 3.06 -1.68 -25.94
CA ARG A 92 3.94 -2.87 -25.91
C ARG A 92 3.71 -3.74 -24.68
N GLY A 93 3.43 -3.13 -23.52
CA GLY A 93 3.32 -3.83 -22.25
C GLY A 93 1.98 -4.52 -22.03
N TYR A 94 0.88 -3.90 -22.50
CA TYR A 94 -0.48 -4.32 -22.12
C TYR A 94 -1.37 -4.75 -23.29
N CYS A 95 -0.94 -4.52 -24.53
CA CYS A 95 -1.66 -4.97 -25.73
C CYS A 95 -0.92 -6.11 -26.45
N PRO A 96 -1.64 -7.00 -27.14
CA PRO A 96 -1.01 -7.95 -28.07
C PRO A 96 -0.40 -7.19 -29.27
N PRO A 97 0.63 -7.76 -29.94
CA PRO A 97 1.21 -7.16 -31.13
C PRO A 97 0.15 -6.89 -32.20
N ASN A 98 0.09 -5.65 -32.71
CA ASN A 98 -0.80 -5.20 -33.79
C ASN A 98 -2.32 -5.26 -33.52
N GLU A 99 -2.77 -5.65 -32.31
CA GLU A 99 -4.19 -5.86 -31.98
C GLU A 99 -4.58 -5.23 -30.63
N GLY A 100 -4.04 -4.04 -30.35
CA GLY A 100 -4.34 -3.28 -29.14
C GLY A 100 -5.55 -2.36 -29.26
N ILE A 101 -6.27 -2.18 -28.15
CA ILE A 101 -7.31 -1.17 -28.00
C ILE A 101 -6.99 -0.27 -26.79
N CYS A 102 -7.22 1.03 -26.95
CA CYS A 102 -7.17 2.02 -25.89
C CYS A 102 -8.56 2.61 -25.68
N ILE A 103 -9.08 2.50 -24.46
CA ILE A 103 -10.45 2.91 -24.10
C ILE A 103 -10.38 4.11 -23.16
N GLY A 104 -11.04 5.22 -23.52
CA GLY A 104 -11.16 6.40 -22.67
C GLY A 104 -12.35 6.33 -21.72
N PHE A 105 -12.12 6.57 -20.44
CA PHE A 105 -13.12 6.65 -19.38
C PHE A 105 -13.15 8.05 -18.78
N ASP A 106 -14.33 8.60 -18.53
CA ASP A 106 -14.43 9.87 -17.82
C ASP A 106 -14.03 9.71 -16.36
N LYS A 107 -13.02 10.48 -15.94
CA LYS A 107 -12.47 10.42 -14.58
C LYS A 107 -13.51 10.71 -13.50
N ASN A 108 -14.47 11.61 -13.74
CA ASN A 108 -15.49 11.95 -12.75
C ASN A 108 -16.48 10.79 -12.57
N ILE A 109 -16.81 10.09 -13.66
CA ILE A 109 -17.65 8.89 -13.61
C ILE A 109 -16.95 7.78 -12.82
N ILE A 110 -15.64 7.55 -13.06
CA ILE A 110 -14.86 6.60 -12.26
C ILE A 110 -14.89 6.98 -10.78
N LYS A 111 -14.63 8.26 -10.48
CA LYS A 111 -14.61 8.77 -9.10
C LYS A 111 -15.95 8.56 -8.40
N GLU A 112 -17.05 8.88 -9.07
CA GLU A 112 -18.41 8.67 -8.54
C GLU A 112 -18.68 7.19 -8.27
N PHE A 113 -18.36 6.31 -9.22
CA PHE A 113 -18.47 4.86 -9.07
C PHE A 113 -17.66 4.35 -7.87
N CYS A 114 -16.42 4.82 -7.72
CA CYS A 114 -15.56 4.41 -6.61
C CYS A 114 -16.12 4.88 -5.25
N ASN A 115 -16.62 6.12 -5.18
CA ASN A 115 -17.25 6.63 -3.95
C ASN A 115 -18.48 5.81 -3.54
N GLN A 116 -19.35 5.46 -4.49
CA GLN A 116 -20.54 4.65 -4.24
C GLN A 116 -20.19 3.25 -3.73
N ASN A 117 -19.11 2.65 -4.25
CA ASN A 117 -18.67 1.31 -3.90
C ASN A 117 -17.60 1.26 -2.79
N LYS A 118 -17.23 2.42 -2.22
CA LYS A 118 -16.18 2.56 -1.21
C LYS A 118 -14.81 2.03 -1.69
N PHE A 119 -14.52 2.19 -2.97
CA PHE A 119 -13.20 1.93 -3.53
C PHE A 119 -12.33 3.18 -3.44
N LYS A 120 -11.02 2.97 -3.30
CA LYS A 120 -10.06 4.07 -3.43
C LYS A 120 -9.77 4.30 -4.92
N PHE A 121 -9.61 5.55 -5.29
CA PHE A 121 -9.25 5.94 -6.66
C PHE A 121 -8.25 7.08 -6.61
N GLU A 122 -6.99 6.73 -6.85
CA GLU A 122 -5.86 7.61 -6.57
C GLU A 122 -4.81 7.52 -7.67
N LYS A 123 -3.98 8.56 -7.77
CA LYS A 123 -2.82 8.59 -8.67
C LYS A 123 -1.65 7.84 -8.04
N CYS A 124 -0.91 7.09 -8.85
CA CYS A 124 0.34 6.48 -8.43
C CYS A 124 1.40 7.53 -8.08
N ILE A 125 2.27 7.17 -7.15
CA ILE A 125 3.33 8.00 -6.60
C ILE A 125 4.65 7.44 -7.08
N TYR A 126 5.48 8.27 -7.72
CA TYR A 126 6.72 7.85 -8.38
C TYR A 126 7.96 8.33 -7.61
N GLU A 127 7.85 9.46 -6.93
CA GLU A 127 8.93 10.10 -6.22
C GLU A 127 9.19 9.41 -4.87
N GLU A 128 10.38 8.81 -4.73
CA GLU A 128 10.77 8.04 -3.54
C GLU A 128 10.63 8.85 -2.23
N GLU A 129 11.00 10.14 -2.25
CA GLU A 129 10.83 11.01 -1.08
C GLU A 129 9.37 11.15 -0.64
N ILE A 130 8.43 11.24 -1.59
CA ILE A 130 7.00 11.28 -1.29
C ILE A 130 6.54 9.91 -0.79
N GLN A 131 7.07 8.84 -1.38
CA GLN A 131 6.76 7.47 -0.98
C GLN A 131 7.12 7.21 0.48
N LEU A 132 8.36 7.51 0.85
CA LEU A 132 8.89 7.36 2.21
C LEU A 132 8.14 8.26 3.20
N ARG A 133 7.92 9.53 2.85
CA ARG A 133 7.20 10.47 3.72
C ARG A 133 5.80 9.95 4.08
N LYS A 134 5.09 9.35 3.14
CA LYS A 134 3.76 8.78 3.40
C LYS A 134 3.81 7.59 4.35
N ILE A 135 4.82 6.72 4.23
CA ILE A 135 5.00 5.61 5.17
C ILE A 135 5.35 6.13 6.56
N HIS A 136 6.23 7.13 6.67
CA HIS A 136 6.51 7.80 7.92
C HIS A 136 5.25 8.41 8.56
N GLU A 137 4.40 9.10 7.78
CA GLU A 137 3.12 9.64 8.27
C GLU A 137 2.20 8.53 8.83
N ILE A 138 2.17 7.35 8.19
CA ILE A 138 1.39 6.20 8.65
C ILE A 138 1.95 5.64 9.98
N VAL A 139 3.28 5.48 10.07
CA VAL A 139 3.96 5.01 11.29
C VAL A 139 3.79 6.01 12.44
N GLU A 140 3.97 7.30 12.18
CA GLU A 140 3.84 8.37 13.18
C GLU A 140 2.40 8.43 13.73
N LYS A 141 1.39 8.28 12.86
CA LYS A 141 -0.01 8.22 13.29
C LYS A 141 -0.27 7.01 14.20
N CYS A 142 0.33 5.86 13.90
CA CYS A 142 0.26 4.69 14.77
C CYS A 142 0.90 4.98 16.12
N TYR A 143 2.12 5.52 16.12
CA TYR A 143 2.87 5.86 17.34
C TYR A 143 2.08 6.82 18.24
N LYS A 144 1.53 7.91 17.69
CA LYS A 144 0.71 8.88 18.44
C LYS A 144 -0.57 8.30 19.03
N SER A 145 -1.02 7.16 18.50
CA SER A 145 -2.21 6.45 19.01
C SER A 145 -1.86 5.44 20.10
N CYS A 146 -0.58 5.15 20.31
CA CYS A 146 -0.09 4.25 21.36
C CYS A 146 0.14 4.99 22.69
N PRO A 147 0.21 4.26 23.81
CA PRO A 147 0.70 4.79 25.08
C PRO A 147 2.03 5.53 24.89
N GLN A 148 2.09 6.73 25.46
CA GLN A 148 3.28 7.57 25.45
C GLN A 148 4.00 7.43 26.77
N HIS A 149 5.31 7.61 26.73
CA HIS A 149 6.19 7.50 27.88
C HIS A 149 5.81 8.47 29.00
N THR A 150 6.05 8.02 30.24
CA THR A 150 5.82 8.82 31.45
C THR A 150 6.90 9.88 31.68
N ILE A 151 8.11 9.63 31.19
CA ILE A 151 9.25 10.56 31.21
C ILE A 151 9.60 10.99 29.79
N SER A 152 10.23 12.15 29.66
CA SER A 152 10.77 12.62 28.38
C SER A 152 12.04 11.89 27.97
N LYS A 153 12.38 11.93 26.67
CA LYS A 153 13.64 11.39 26.15
C LYS A 153 14.88 12.00 26.81
N GLY A 154 14.81 13.26 27.23
CA GLY A 154 15.89 13.92 27.97
C GLY A 154 16.08 13.33 29.37
N GLU A 155 14.99 13.01 30.07
CA GLU A 155 15.02 12.34 31.37
C GLU A 155 15.49 10.89 31.24
N TYR A 156 15.05 10.17 30.21
CA TYR A 156 15.53 8.81 29.91
C TYR A 156 17.04 8.77 29.74
N ASN A 157 17.64 9.73 29.02
CA ASN A 157 19.09 9.79 28.80
C ASN A 157 19.91 10.05 30.09
N LEU A 158 19.26 10.43 31.19
CA LEU A 158 19.91 10.63 32.50
C LEU A 158 19.82 9.40 33.41
N LEU A 159 19.06 8.37 33.00
CA LEU A 159 18.94 7.12 33.73
C LEU A 159 20.27 6.36 33.75
N ASN A 160 20.46 5.57 34.80
CA ASN A 160 21.54 4.59 34.80
C ASN A 160 21.13 3.35 34.00
N SER A 161 22.11 2.49 33.67
CA SER A 161 21.86 1.31 32.82
C SER A 161 20.80 0.35 33.35
N LYS A 162 20.63 0.23 34.68
CA LYS A 162 19.60 -0.64 35.24
C LYS A 162 18.22 -0.04 35.00
N ASP A 163 18.06 1.25 35.30
CA ASP A 163 16.79 1.95 35.14
C ASP A 163 16.38 2.06 33.66
N CYS A 164 17.32 2.16 32.72
CA CYS A 164 17.05 2.07 31.28
C CYS A 164 16.43 0.71 30.90
N VAL A 165 17.03 -0.39 31.37
CA VAL A 165 16.54 -1.74 31.09
C VAL A 165 15.15 -1.96 31.69
N ASP A 166 14.94 -1.55 32.95
CA ASP A 166 13.64 -1.66 33.60
C ASP A 166 12.58 -0.84 32.84
N PHE A 167 12.90 0.39 32.41
CA PHE A 167 12.02 1.23 31.60
C PHE A 167 11.63 0.59 30.26
N GLU A 168 12.60 0.05 29.52
CA GLU A 168 12.36 -0.60 28.23
C GLU A 168 11.47 -1.84 28.36
N MET A 169 11.70 -2.64 29.41
CA MET A 169 10.89 -3.82 29.71
C MET A 169 9.44 -3.43 30.03
N ASP A 170 9.24 -2.43 30.88
CA ASP A 170 7.92 -1.92 31.25
C ASP A 170 7.18 -1.37 30.03
N TYR A 171 7.84 -0.54 29.22
CA TYR A 171 7.23 0.01 28.00
C TYR A 171 6.87 -1.06 26.99
N HIS A 172 7.74 -2.05 26.79
CA HIS A 172 7.44 -3.19 25.91
C HIS A 172 6.19 -3.93 26.39
N GLU A 173 6.08 -4.21 27.68
CA GLU A 173 4.92 -4.91 28.24
C GLU A 173 3.63 -4.09 28.07
N GLU A 174 3.69 -2.78 28.30
CA GLU A 174 2.57 -1.87 28.10
C GLU A 174 2.11 -1.85 26.64
N ILE A 175 3.01 -1.62 25.68
CA ILE A 175 2.67 -1.58 24.25
C ILE A 175 2.15 -2.93 23.78
N LYS A 176 2.69 -4.04 24.28
CA LYS A 176 2.19 -5.38 23.96
C LYS A 176 0.74 -5.54 24.41
N LYS A 177 0.43 -5.24 25.68
CA LYS A 177 -0.95 -5.27 26.20
C LYS A 177 -1.89 -4.36 25.42
N PHE A 178 -1.42 -3.17 25.06
CA PHE A 178 -2.17 -2.24 24.22
C PHE A 178 -2.43 -2.78 22.81
N SER A 179 -1.43 -3.43 22.20
CA SER A 179 -1.55 -4.03 20.87
C SER A 179 -2.56 -5.18 20.82
N ASP A 180 -2.64 -5.96 21.91
CA ASP A 180 -3.56 -7.09 22.01
C ASP A 180 -5.01 -6.64 22.31
N SER A 181 -5.20 -5.43 22.85
CA SER A 181 -6.50 -4.92 23.32
C SER A 181 -7.13 -3.85 22.43
N THR A 182 -6.44 -3.40 21.38
CA THR A 182 -6.91 -2.32 20.50
C THR A 182 -6.79 -2.68 19.02
N ASP A 183 -7.45 -1.91 18.16
CA ASP A 183 -7.38 -2.06 16.70
C ASP A 183 -6.35 -1.12 16.05
N VAL A 184 -5.49 -0.46 16.83
CA VAL A 184 -4.55 0.56 16.33
C VAL A 184 -3.59 -0.04 15.30
N PHE A 185 -2.98 -1.19 15.60
CA PHE A 185 -2.08 -1.85 14.66
C PHE A 185 -2.81 -2.46 13.46
N ILE A 186 -4.08 -2.85 13.63
CA ILE A 186 -4.93 -3.28 12.51
C ILE A 186 -5.21 -2.10 11.56
N LYS A 187 -5.52 -0.91 12.10
CA LYS A 187 -5.71 0.33 11.33
C LYS A 187 -4.41 0.77 10.64
N PHE A 188 -3.27 0.61 11.30
CA PHE A 188 -1.95 0.83 10.70
C PHE A 188 -1.72 -0.11 9.51
N ASN A 189 -1.89 -1.43 9.70
CA ASN A 189 -1.74 -2.42 8.64
C ASN A 189 -2.68 -2.12 7.47
N ASN A 190 -3.94 -1.77 7.75
CA ASN A 190 -4.91 -1.40 6.72
C ASN A 190 -4.47 -0.16 5.92
N SER A 191 -3.93 0.85 6.60
CA SER A 191 -3.43 2.07 5.94
C SER A 191 -2.23 1.76 5.04
N LEU A 192 -1.32 0.90 5.50
CA LEU A 192 -0.15 0.47 4.74
C LEU A 192 -0.55 -0.36 3.51
N ILE A 193 -1.45 -1.34 3.68
CA ILE A 193 -1.98 -2.20 2.61
C ILE A 193 -2.74 -1.38 1.54
N GLU A 194 -3.43 -0.32 1.93
CA GLU A 194 -4.12 0.57 0.99
C GLU A 194 -3.17 1.54 0.28
N TYR A 195 -2.01 1.81 0.88
CA TYR A 195 -1.00 2.70 0.33
C TYR A 195 -0.04 1.98 -0.61
N ALA A 196 0.34 0.75 -0.27
CA ALA A 196 1.31 -0.05 -1.03
C ALA A 196 1.01 -0.16 -2.54
N PRO A 197 -0.25 -0.33 -2.99
CA PRO A 197 -0.57 -0.36 -4.42
C PRO A 197 -0.45 1.00 -5.11
N LEU A 198 -0.11 2.10 -4.42
CA LEU A 198 0.13 3.40 -5.06
C LEU A 198 1.60 3.68 -5.32
N ILE A 199 2.51 2.91 -4.72
CA ILE A 199 3.93 2.99 -5.03
C ILE A 199 4.13 2.51 -6.47
N LYS A 200 4.91 3.29 -7.23
CA LYS A 200 5.30 2.98 -8.59
C LYS A 200 6.77 3.32 -8.80
N ASN A 201 7.49 2.50 -9.54
CA ASN A 201 8.88 2.80 -9.87
C ASN A 201 8.96 4.06 -10.76
N ASN A 202 9.88 4.98 -10.44
CA ASN A 202 10.05 6.24 -11.17
C ASN A 202 10.36 6.05 -12.66
N GLY A 203 10.91 4.91 -13.09
CA GLY A 203 11.10 4.59 -14.51
C GLY A 203 9.81 4.59 -15.35
N PHE A 204 8.65 4.43 -14.71
CA PHE A 204 7.33 4.44 -15.34
C PHE A 204 6.57 5.77 -15.20
N TYR A 205 7.24 6.86 -14.79
CA TYR A 205 6.60 8.17 -14.55
C TYR A 205 5.81 8.71 -15.75
N GLU A 206 6.18 8.33 -16.97
CA GLU A 206 5.49 8.71 -18.19
C GLU A 206 4.05 8.18 -18.28
N GLU A 207 3.75 7.06 -17.62
CA GLU A 207 2.43 6.42 -17.60
C GLU A 207 1.38 7.28 -16.90
N LYS A 208 1.79 8.11 -15.94
CA LYS A 208 0.90 8.93 -15.11
C LYS A 208 -0.30 8.12 -14.62
N GLU A 209 -0.02 6.97 -14.03
CA GLU A 209 -0.97 5.92 -13.71
C GLU A 209 -1.95 6.36 -12.61
N TRP A 210 -3.21 5.96 -12.76
CA TRP A 210 -4.27 6.03 -11.77
C TRP A 210 -4.76 4.61 -11.47
N ARG A 211 -4.97 4.29 -10.20
CA ARG A 211 -5.43 2.97 -9.76
C ARG A 211 -6.77 3.10 -9.02
N ILE A 212 -7.72 2.24 -9.39
CA ILE A 212 -8.82 1.88 -8.50
C ILE A 212 -8.30 0.77 -7.60
N ILE A 213 -8.46 0.91 -6.28
CA ILE A 213 -8.04 -0.09 -5.29
C ILE A 213 -9.28 -0.61 -4.57
N CYS A 214 -9.51 -1.91 -4.72
CA CYS A 214 -10.59 -2.65 -4.10
C CYS A 214 -10.02 -3.63 -3.07
N LYS A 215 -10.50 -3.57 -1.83
CA LYS A 215 -10.08 -4.45 -0.76
C LYS A 215 -11.20 -5.42 -0.40
N SER A 216 -10.85 -6.70 -0.28
CA SER A 216 -11.76 -7.79 0.08
C SER A 216 -13.07 -7.75 -0.70
N PRO A 217 -13.02 -7.85 -2.05
CA PRO A 217 -14.21 -7.80 -2.87
C PRO A 217 -15.18 -8.94 -2.50
N ASN A 218 -16.46 -8.61 -2.35
CA ASN A 218 -17.55 -9.58 -2.17
C ASN A 218 -17.97 -10.23 -3.50
N THR A 219 -17.03 -10.46 -4.42
CA THR A 219 -17.28 -11.00 -5.76
C THR A 219 -16.45 -12.26 -5.95
N THR A 220 -16.95 -13.18 -6.78
CA THR A 220 -16.23 -14.39 -7.18
C THR A 220 -14.87 -14.03 -7.78
N ILE A 221 -13.80 -14.47 -7.11
CA ILE A 221 -12.44 -14.36 -7.62
C ILE A 221 -12.28 -15.40 -8.73
N ASN A 222 -11.89 -14.94 -9.92
CA ASN A 222 -11.68 -15.79 -11.09
C ASN A 222 -10.19 -15.84 -11.41
N PHE A 223 -9.71 -17.00 -11.84
CA PHE A 223 -8.30 -17.22 -12.22
C PHE A 223 -8.18 -17.23 -13.74
N ARG A 224 -7.15 -16.55 -14.26
CA ARG A 224 -6.77 -16.62 -15.68
C ARG A 224 -5.40 -17.28 -15.79
N LYS A 225 -5.20 -18.07 -16.85
CA LYS A 225 -3.90 -18.70 -17.13
C LYS A 225 -2.88 -17.58 -17.38
N GLY A 226 -1.77 -17.58 -16.65
CA GLY A 226 -0.68 -16.62 -16.87
C GLY A 226 -0.15 -16.74 -18.30
N LYS A 227 0.25 -15.61 -18.89
CA LYS A 227 1.05 -15.62 -20.13
C LYS A 227 2.41 -16.19 -19.74
N GLY A 228 2.61 -17.50 -19.97
CA GLY A 228 3.89 -18.17 -19.83
C GLY A 228 4.85 -17.84 -20.95
#